data_AF-A0A376TJW6-F1
#
_entry.id   AF-A0A376TJW6-F1
#
_cell.length_a   1.000
_cell.length_b   1.000
_cell.length_c   1.000
_cell.angle_alpha   90.00
_cell.angle_beta   90.00
_cell.angle_gamma   90.00
#
_symmetry.space_group_name_H-M   'P 1'
#
loop_
_entity.id
_entity.type
_entity.pdbx_description
1 polymer ?
#
loop_
_entity_poly.entity_id
_entity_poly.type
_entity_poly.pdbx_seq_one_letter_code
_entity_poly.pdbx_strand_id
1 'polypeptide(L)'
;MGGDLLTIGNRMCSGKGKLTYTGSLGEVMQESIQAALTVVRARAEKLGINPDFYEKRDIHVHVPEGATPKDGPSAGIAMCTALVSCLTGNPVVPMWQ
;
A
#
# COMPACT_ATOMS: atom_id res chain seq x y z
N MET A 1 25.76 3.27 1.45
CA MET A 1 24.45 2.61 1.53
C MET A 1 23.72 3.20 2.73
N GLY A 2 22.87 4.20 2.50
CA GLY A 2 22.07 4.86 3.55
C GLY A 2 20.60 4.57 3.30
N GLY A 3 19.85 4.25 4.36
CA GLY A 3 18.40 4.11 4.29
C GLY A 3 17.75 5.49 4.29
N ASP A 4 16.85 5.74 3.35
CA ASP A 4 16.09 6.99 3.28
C ASP A 4 14.72 6.83 3.94
N LEU A 5 14.22 7.88 4.59
CA LEU A 5 12.89 7.84 5.20
C LEU A 5 11.84 8.00 4.10
N LEU A 6 10.97 7.01 3.94
CA LEU A 6 10.00 6.98 2.84
C LEU A 6 8.58 7.07 3.35
N THR A 7 7.87 8.11 2.93
CA THR A 7 6.45 8.26 3.20
C THR A 7 5.67 7.54 2.10
N ILE A 8 5.14 6.36 2.39
CA ILE A 8 4.28 5.62 1.46
C ILE A 8 2.85 6.15 1.61
N GLY A 9 2.28 6.65 0.53
CA GLY A 9 0.92 7.16 0.49
C GLY A 9 0.00 6.24 -0.30
N ASN A 10 -1.09 5.80 0.31
CA ASN A 10 -2.15 5.07 -0.38
C ASN A 10 -3.39 5.95 -0.51
N ARG A 11 -4.00 5.95 -1.69
CA ARG A 11 -5.27 6.63 -1.92
C ARG A 11 -6.28 5.65 -2.48
N MET A 12 -7.51 5.75 -2.01
CA MET A 12 -8.62 4.95 -2.49
C MET A 12 -9.69 5.83 -3.07
N CYS A 13 -10.16 5.47 -4.25
CA CYS A 13 -11.25 6.14 -4.94
C CYS A 13 -12.35 5.12 -5.27
N SER A 14 -13.59 5.58 -5.42
CA SER A 14 -14.65 4.71 -5.98
C SER A 14 -14.27 4.34 -7.40
N GLY A 15 -14.31 3.06 -7.74
CA GLY A 15 -13.74 2.57 -8.99
C GLY A 15 -14.13 1.14 -9.32
N LYS A 16 -13.28 0.45 -10.10
CA LYS A 16 -13.50 -0.93 -10.58
C LYS A 16 -12.43 -1.92 -10.07
N GLY A 17 -11.71 -1.59 -9.00
CA GLY A 17 -10.69 -2.47 -8.45
C GLY A 17 -9.31 -2.31 -9.07
N LYS A 18 -9.04 -1.20 -9.77
CA LYS A 18 -7.73 -0.98 -10.40
C LYS A 18 -6.68 -0.69 -9.34
N LEU A 19 -5.59 -1.46 -9.37
CA LEU A 19 -4.37 -1.20 -8.62
C LEU A 19 -3.39 -0.41 -9.50
N THR A 20 -3.03 0.80 -9.09
CA THR A 20 -2.05 1.66 -9.76
C THR A 20 -0.91 1.98 -8.80
N TYR A 21 0.31 2.05 -9.29
CA TYR A 21 1.48 2.39 -8.48
C TYR A 21 2.41 3.35 -9.23
N THR A 22 3.05 4.25 -8.48
CA THR A 22 3.88 5.34 -9.04
C THR A 22 5.11 5.58 -8.17
N GLY A 23 6.19 6.07 -8.81
CA GLY A 23 7.45 6.42 -8.14
C GLY A 23 8.60 5.43 -8.34
N SER A 24 8.80 4.99 -9.60
CA SER A 24 9.96 4.20 -10.03
C SER A 24 10.18 2.91 -9.21
N LEU A 25 9.16 2.05 -9.23
CA LEU A 25 9.16 0.77 -8.53
C LEU A 25 9.72 -0.35 -9.41
N GLY A 26 10.70 -1.09 -8.89
CA GLY A 26 11.20 -2.33 -9.49
C GLY A 26 10.18 -3.46 -9.40
N GLU A 27 10.45 -4.58 -10.09
CA GLU A 27 9.54 -5.73 -10.17
C GLU A 27 9.27 -6.35 -8.79
N VAL A 28 10.29 -6.46 -7.93
CA VAL A 28 10.17 -7.06 -6.59
C VAL A 28 9.22 -6.24 -5.70
N MET A 29 9.24 -4.92 -5.86
CA MET A 29 8.37 -4.02 -5.12
C MET A 29 6.92 -4.11 -5.63
N GLN A 30 6.72 -4.31 -6.93
CA GLN A 30 5.39 -4.54 -7.51
C GLN A 30 4.79 -5.86 -7.01
N GLU A 31 5.57 -6.94 -6.95
CA GLU A 31 5.16 -8.20 -6.33
C GLU A 31 4.80 -8.00 -4.85
N SER A 32 5.58 -7.19 -4.13
CA SER A 32 5.31 -6.88 -2.72
C SER A 32 3.99 -6.13 -2.52
N ILE A 33 3.60 -5.24 -3.44
CA ILE A 33 2.28 -4.57 -3.43
C ILE A 33 1.16 -5.61 -3.63
N GLN A 34 1.32 -6.51 -4.59
CA GLN A 34 0.31 -7.54 -4.87
C GLN A 34 0.16 -8.52 -3.70
N ALA A 35 1.27 -8.92 -3.09
CA ALA A 35 1.28 -9.75 -1.89
C ALA A 35 0.58 -9.02 -0.72
N ALA A 36 0.90 -7.73 -0.51
CA ALA A 36 0.24 -6.92 0.50
C ALA A 36 -1.28 -6.85 0.31
N LEU A 37 -1.74 -6.58 -0.92
CA LEU A 37 -3.16 -6.58 -1.24
C LEU A 37 -3.81 -7.94 -0.97
N THR A 38 -3.13 -9.03 -1.30
CA THR A 38 -3.62 -10.39 -1.06
C THR A 38 -3.78 -10.69 0.43
N VAL A 39 -2.81 -10.27 1.25
CA VAL A 39 -2.88 -10.42 2.72
C VAL A 39 -4.05 -9.62 3.30
N VAL A 40 -4.25 -8.38 2.84
CA VAL A 40 -5.37 -7.54 3.29
C VAL A 40 -6.70 -8.17 2.89
N ARG A 41 -6.84 -8.69 1.66
CA ARG A 41 -8.03 -9.42 1.20
C ARG A 41 -8.31 -10.64 2.06
N ALA A 42 -7.30 -11.47 2.34
CA ALA A 42 -7.44 -12.67 3.16
C ALA A 42 -7.82 -12.37 4.63
N ARG A 43 -7.58 -11.14 5.10
CA ARG A 43 -7.89 -10.69 6.47
C ARG A 43 -9.02 -9.67 6.55
N ALA A 44 -9.70 -9.38 5.43
CA ALA A 44 -10.68 -8.30 5.35
C ALA A 44 -11.79 -8.45 6.39
N GLU A 45 -12.37 -9.64 6.53
CA GLU A 45 -13.41 -9.94 7.52
C GLU A 45 -12.94 -9.70 8.95
N LYS A 46 -11.73 -10.16 9.30
CA LYS A 46 -11.16 -10.01 10.65
C LYS A 46 -10.85 -8.57 11.00
N LEU A 47 -10.60 -7.74 9.99
CA LEU A 47 -10.26 -6.32 10.13
C LEU A 47 -11.48 -5.39 10.00
N GLY A 48 -12.69 -5.94 9.80
CA GLY A 48 -13.91 -5.14 9.59
C GLY A 48 -13.92 -4.39 8.25
N ILE A 49 -13.14 -4.86 7.27
CA ILE A 49 -13.08 -4.29 5.93
C ILE A 49 -14.12 -4.98 5.06
N ASN A 50 -14.84 -4.21 4.24
CA ASN A 50 -15.78 -4.78 3.28
C ASN A 50 -15.04 -5.71 2.29
N PRO A 51 -15.38 -7.01 2.20
CA PRO A 51 -14.66 -7.96 1.35
C PRO A 51 -14.62 -7.56 -0.12
N ASP A 52 -15.63 -6.85 -0.62
CA ASP A 52 -15.74 -6.42 -2.03
C ASP A 52 -14.90 -5.17 -2.35
N PHE A 53 -14.09 -4.66 -1.41
CA PHE A 53 -13.34 -3.41 -1.61
C PHE A 53 -12.44 -3.45 -2.84
N TYR A 54 -11.87 -4.62 -3.15
CA TYR A 54 -10.93 -4.82 -4.25
C TYR A 54 -11.61 -4.81 -5.62
N GLU A 55 -12.95 -4.81 -5.69
CA GLU A 55 -13.72 -4.73 -6.93
C GLU A 55 -14.38 -3.36 -7.10
N LYS A 56 -14.74 -2.72 -5.98
CA LYS A 56 -15.50 -1.45 -5.96
C LYS A 56 -14.63 -0.22 -5.75
N ARG A 57 -13.36 -0.39 -5.37
CA ARG A 57 -12.45 0.73 -5.12
C ARG A 57 -11.15 0.57 -5.88
N ASP A 58 -10.74 1.65 -6.54
CA ASP A 58 -9.42 1.75 -7.13
C ASP A 58 -8.42 2.15 -6.04
N ILE A 59 -7.26 1.52 -6.08
CA ILE A 59 -6.17 1.68 -5.11
C ILE A 59 -4.97 2.27 -5.84
N HIS A 60 -4.51 3.43 -5.40
CA HIS A 60 -3.30 4.06 -5.90
C HIS A 60 -2.24 4.09 -4.80
N VAL A 61 -1.14 3.40 -5.03
CA VAL A 61 0.06 3.41 -4.17
C VAL A 61 1.07 4.40 -4.76
N HIS A 62 1.45 5.40 -3.98
CA HIS A 62 2.50 6.33 -4.34
C HIS A 62 3.68 6.16 -3.39
N VAL A 63 4.85 5.87 -3.96
CA VAL A 63 6.10 5.80 -3.23
C VAL A 63 7.00 6.91 -3.79
N PRO A 64 7.18 8.03 -3.07
CA PRO A 64 7.96 9.14 -3.59
C PRO A 64 9.39 8.72 -3.92
N GLU A 65 9.89 9.28 -5.02
CA GLU A 65 11.25 9.05 -5.50
C GLU A 65 12.28 9.67 -4.55
N GLY A 66 13.27 8.87 -4.18
CA GLY A 66 14.66 9.32 -4.09
C GLY A 66 15.36 8.75 -5.33
N ALA A 67 16.45 9.35 -5.80
CA ALA A 67 17.10 9.15 -7.11
C ALA A 67 17.50 7.69 -7.53
N THR A 68 17.12 6.67 -6.77
CA THR A 68 17.40 5.25 -7.00
C THR A 68 16.11 4.44 -7.09
N PRO A 69 15.90 3.67 -8.18
CA PRO A 69 14.81 2.71 -8.29
C PRO A 69 14.75 1.79 -7.07
N LYS A 70 13.55 1.61 -6.50
CA LYS A 70 13.37 0.78 -5.30
C LYS A 70 12.94 -0.61 -5.71
N ASP A 71 13.84 -1.56 -5.48
CA ASP A 71 13.65 -2.96 -5.84
C ASP A 71 13.92 -3.85 -4.62
N GLY A 72 13.09 -3.71 -3.58
CA GLY A 72 13.24 -4.47 -2.36
C GLY A 72 11.89 -4.74 -1.69
N PRO A 73 11.70 -5.94 -1.09
CA PRO A 73 10.43 -6.32 -0.47
C PRO A 73 10.19 -5.67 0.90
N SER A 74 11.18 -4.94 1.43
CA SER A 74 11.19 -4.41 2.80
C SER A 74 10.04 -3.47 3.12
N ALA A 75 9.44 -2.84 2.12
CA ALA A 75 8.31 -1.93 2.30
C ALA A 75 6.93 -2.63 2.30
N GLY A 76 6.87 -3.96 2.16
CA GLY A 76 5.61 -4.73 2.11
C GLY A 76 4.70 -4.51 3.32
N ILE A 77 5.26 -4.50 4.53
CA ILE A 77 4.48 -4.30 5.77
C ILE A 77 3.94 -2.87 5.84
N ALA A 78 4.72 -1.87 5.46
CA ALA A 78 4.28 -0.48 5.43
C ALA A 78 3.11 -0.28 4.45
N MET A 79 3.15 -0.95 3.29
CA MET A 79 2.06 -0.94 2.31
C MET A 79 0.79 -1.61 2.84
N CYS A 80 0.92 -2.77 3.50
CA CYS A 80 -0.20 -3.42 4.21
C CYS A 80 -0.84 -2.47 5.24
N THR A 81 -0.03 -1.87 6.10
CA THR A 81 -0.52 -0.96 7.15
C THR A 81 -1.23 0.25 6.56
N ALA A 82 -0.67 0.85 5.51
CA ALA A 82 -1.28 1.98 4.81
C ALA A 82 -2.60 1.57 4.11
N LEU A 83 -2.69 0.38 3.50
CA LEU A 83 -3.93 -0.13 2.90
C LEU A 83 -5.02 -0.35 3.96
N VAL A 84 -4.68 -1.02 5.06
CA VAL A 84 -5.63 -1.28 6.16
C VAL A 84 -6.09 0.04 6.78
N SER A 85 -5.18 0.97 7.00
CA SER A 85 -5.50 2.33 7.49
C SER A 85 -6.50 3.03 6.58
N CYS A 86 -6.24 3.05 5.27
CA CYS A 86 -7.17 3.65 4.30
C CYS A 86 -8.54 2.95 4.31
N LEU A 87 -8.57 1.61 4.35
CA LEU A 87 -9.79 0.80 4.28
C LEU A 87 -10.66 0.89 5.53
N THR A 88 -10.04 1.03 6.70
CA THR A 88 -10.72 1.12 7.99
C THR A 88 -10.99 2.56 8.43
N GLY A 89 -10.31 3.54 7.82
CA GLY A 89 -10.33 4.93 8.26
C GLY A 89 -9.52 5.18 9.54
N ASN A 90 -8.79 4.18 10.03
CA ASN A 90 -7.94 4.33 11.22
C ASN A 90 -6.61 4.98 10.81
N PRO A 91 -6.28 6.18 11.32
CA PRO A 91 -5.03 6.85 10.98
C PRO A 91 -3.83 6.04 11.47
N VAL A 92 -2.79 5.92 10.62
CA VAL A 92 -1.50 5.39 11.06
C VAL A 92 -0.88 6.39 12.03
N VAL A 93 -0.43 5.90 13.19
CA VAL A 93 0.28 6.74 14.16
C VAL A 93 1.55 7.30 13.49
N PRO A 94 1.68 8.62 13.34
CA PRO A 94 2.89 9.20 12.78
C PRO A 94 4.04 9.04 13.77
N MET A 95 5.24 8.72 13.27
CA MET A 95 6.44 8.53 14.09
C MET A 95 6.91 9.83 14.79
N TRP A 96 6.30 10.98 14.48
CA TRP A 96 6.63 12.29 15.03
C TRP A 96 5.69 12.77 16.14
N GLN A 97 4.85 11.89 16.69
CA GLN A 97 4.04 12.13 17.89
C GLN A 97 4.56 11.32 19.07
#